data_AF-A0A7S1UXX2-F1
#
_entry.id   AF-A0A7S1UXX2-F1
#
_cell.length_a   1.000
_cell.length_b   1.000
_cell.length_c   1.000
_cell.angle_alpha   90.00
_cell.angle_beta   90.00
_cell.angle_gamma   90.00
#
_symmetry.space_group_name_H-M   'P 1'
#
loop_
_entity.id
_entity.type
_entity.pdbx_description
1 polymer ?
#
loop_
_entity_poly.entity_id
_entity_poly.type
_entity_poly.pdbx_seq_one_letter_code
_entity_poly.pdbx_strand_id
1 'polypeptide(L)'
;RFHGRGIASSWNVTNKATNLNGMFFGCSSLVVHDFSSWDVSNVTDFSCMFWRCTSFNGDVSSWNVGNATDLSNMFYNCTSFKGDDVSSWNLSNIARATNVRNMFYGCTSFNAAHISSWDLVLKGGHAATPEDLGIFDRPWTSSSSSCC
;
A
#
# COMPACT_ATOMS: atom_id res chain seq x y z
N ARG A 1 -19.77 8.53 -2.24
CA ARG A 1 -19.60 8.21 -0.80
C ARG A 1 -20.19 6.81 -0.59
N PHE A 2 -19.36 5.78 -0.51
CA PHE A 2 -19.83 4.40 -0.35
C PHE A 2 -20.44 4.25 1.05
N HIS A 3 -21.77 4.18 1.11
CA HIS A 3 -22.52 3.81 2.31
C HIS A 3 -23.16 2.45 2.01
N GLY A 4 -22.49 1.36 2.40
CA GLY A 4 -23.05 0.04 2.17
C GLY A 4 -22.29 -1.02 2.95
N ARG A 5 -23.03 -1.83 3.71
CA ARG A 5 -22.59 -3.13 4.25
C ARG A 5 -22.47 -4.14 3.09
N GLY A 6 -21.74 -3.79 2.04
CA GLY A 6 -21.41 -4.67 0.93
C GLY A 6 -20.15 -5.43 1.25
N ILE A 7 -20.15 -6.74 1.03
CA ILE A 7 -18.93 -7.56 0.96
C ILE A 7 -18.05 -7.00 -0.18
N ALA A 8 -16.75 -6.81 0.02
CA ALA A 8 -15.88 -6.22 -1.01
C ALA A 8 -15.83 -7.05 -2.30
N SER A 9 -16.20 -8.33 -2.24
CA SER A 9 -16.41 -9.17 -3.43
C SER A 9 -17.53 -8.69 -4.36
N SER A 10 -18.47 -7.88 -3.86
CA SER A 10 -19.49 -7.19 -4.68
C SER A 10 -19.00 -5.86 -5.26
N TRP A 11 -17.87 -5.35 -4.79
CA TRP A 11 -17.26 -4.08 -5.23
C TRP A 11 -16.14 -4.35 -6.24
N ASN A 12 -16.33 -5.27 -7.18
CA ASN A 12 -15.27 -5.63 -8.12
C ASN A 12 -14.86 -4.43 -8.99
N VAL A 13 -13.58 -4.06 -8.93
CA VAL A 13 -12.97 -3.12 -9.86
C VAL A 13 -12.65 -3.90 -11.14
N THR A 14 -13.38 -3.61 -12.21
CA THR A 14 -13.17 -4.28 -13.51
C THR A 14 -11.82 -3.90 -14.11
N ASN A 15 -11.27 -4.76 -14.97
CA ASN A 15 -10.04 -4.61 -15.77
C ASN A 15 -9.89 -3.33 -16.62
N LYS A 16 -10.76 -2.33 -16.47
CA LYS A 16 -10.70 -1.03 -17.15
C LYS A 16 -10.29 0.12 -16.23
N ALA A 17 -10.35 -0.05 -14.92
CA ALA A 17 -10.00 1.02 -14.01
C ALA A 17 -8.48 1.27 -14.05
N THR A 18 -8.10 2.51 -14.30
CA THR A 18 -6.69 2.96 -14.29
C THR A 18 -6.38 3.84 -13.08
N ASN A 19 -7.41 4.35 -12.39
CA ASN A 19 -7.28 5.28 -11.27
C ASN A 19 -8.21 4.88 -10.12
N LEU A 20 -7.63 4.64 -8.95
CA LEU A 20 -8.31 4.35 -7.68
C LEU A 20 -7.97 5.40 -6.60
N ASN A 21 -7.49 6.57 -7.01
CA ASN A 21 -7.12 7.66 -6.13
C ASN A 21 -8.28 7.98 -5.17
N GLY A 22 -7.98 7.96 -3.87
CA GLY A 22 -8.92 8.37 -2.83
C GLY A 22 -10.25 7.60 -2.77
N MET A 23 -10.36 6.41 -3.39
CA MET A 23 -11.63 5.69 -3.50
C MET A 23 -12.33 5.48 -2.14
N PHE A 24 -11.56 5.21 -1.09
CA PHE A 24 -12.04 5.03 0.29
C PHE A 24 -11.54 6.12 1.24
N PHE A 25 -11.13 7.28 0.72
CA PHE A 25 -10.58 8.36 1.52
C PHE A 25 -11.46 8.71 2.74
N GLY A 26 -10.87 8.61 3.93
CA GLY A 26 -11.50 8.90 5.22
C GLY A 26 -12.55 7.88 5.66
N CYS A 27 -12.63 6.70 5.03
CA CYS A 27 -13.61 5.68 5.40
C CYS A 27 -13.18 4.92 6.67
N SER A 28 -13.34 5.57 7.83
CA SER A 28 -12.98 5.00 9.14
C SER A 28 -13.78 3.74 9.50
N SER A 29 -14.95 3.51 8.89
CA SER A 29 -15.79 2.33 9.11
C SER A 29 -15.55 1.20 8.11
N LEU A 30 -14.48 1.26 7.31
CA LEU A 30 -14.12 0.22 6.35
C LEU A 30 -13.56 -1.02 7.06
N VAL A 31 -14.46 -1.91 7.48
CA VAL A 31 -14.15 -3.18 8.15
C VAL A 31 -14.18 -4.38 7.19
N VAL A 32 -14.16 -4.11 5.90
CA VAL A 32 -14.20 -5.18 4.90
C VAL A 32 -12.83 -5.85 4.83
N HIS A 33 -12.83 -7.19 4.88
CA HIS A 33 -11.60 -7.96 5.04
C HIS A 33 -11.08 -8.62 3.76
N ASP A 34 -11.87 -8.71 2.70
CA ASP A 34 -11.50 -9.46 1.49
C ASP A 34 -11.58 -8.59 0.24
N PHE A 35 -10.44 -8.06 -0.21
CA PHE A 35 -10.31 -7.37 -1.50
C PHE A 35 -9.62 -8.26 -2.54
N SER A 36 -9.46 -9.55 -2.27
CA SER A 36 -8.65 -10.45 -3.09
C SER A 36 -9.22 -10.66 -4.50
N SER A 37 -10.52 -10.44 -4.67
CA SER A 37 -11.27 -10.58 -5.92
C SER A 37 -11.14 -9.39 -6.88
N TRP A 38 -10.51 -8.29 -6.47
CA TRP A 38 -10.39 -7.09 -7.29
C TRP A 38 -9.27 -7.26 -8.33
N ASP A 39 -9.61 -7.07 -9.61
CA ASP A 39 -8.60 -6.99 -10.66
C ASP A 39 -8.07 -5.56 -10.78
N VAL A 40 -6.98 -5.29 -10.06
CA VAL A 40 -6.29 -3.99 -10.07
C VAL A 40 -5.10 -3.95 -11.04
N SER A 41 -4.94 -4.96 -11.90
CA SER A 41 -3.76 -5.12 -12.75
C SER A 41 -3.52 -3.97 -13.73
N ASN A 42 -4.56 -3.21 -14.11
CA ASN A 42 -4.47 -2.06 -15.00
C ASN A 42 -4.43 -0.70 -14.27
N VAL A 43 -4.49 -0.71 -12.93
CA VAL A 43 -4.51 0.51 -12.13
C VAL A 43 -3.09 1.08 -12.03
N THR A 44 -2.96 2.35 -12.37
CA THR A 44 -1.68 3.09 -12.33
C THR A 44 -1.58 4.05 -11.15
N ASP A 45 -2.71 4.47 -10.58
CA ASP A 45 -2.78 5.44 -9.47
C ASP A 45 -3.65 4.91 -8.33
N PHE A 46 -3.01 4.64 -7.18
CA PHE A 46 -3.61 4.22 -5.91
C PHE A 46 -3.44 5.27 -4.81
N SER A 47 -2.98 6.46 -5.16
CA SER A 47 -2.61 7.47 -4.17
C SER A 47 -3.81 7.82 -3.27
N CYS A 48 -3.54 7.91 -1.97
CA CYS A 48 -4.56 8.18 -0.93
C CYS A 48 -5.76 7.21 -0.89
N MET A 49 -5.75 6.06 -1.56
CA MET A 49 -6.92 5.18 -1.72
C MET A 49 -7.59 4.83 -0.38
N PHE A 50 -6.80 4.52 0.66
CA PHE A 50 -7.28 4.19 2.01
C PHE A 50 -6.90 5.25 3.06
N TRP A 51 -6.56 6.47 2.64
CA TRP A 51 -6.14 7.53 3.58
C TRP A 51 -7.11 7.70 4.75
N ARG A 52 -6.62 7.63 6.00
CA ARG A 52 -7.41 7.70 7.24
C ARG A 52 -8.51 6.64 7.38
N CYS A 53 -8.38 5.49 6.73
CA CYS A 53 -9.25 4.33 7.01
C CYS A 53 -8.76 3.61 8.28
N THR A 54 -9.04 4.19 9.45
CA THR A 54 -8.47 3.74 10.73
C THR A 54 -8.76 2.28 11.08
N SER A 55 -9.90 1.73 10.64
CA SER A 55 -10.30 0.34 10.87
C SER A 55 -9.93 -0.63 9.74
N PHE A 56 -9.25 -0.16 8.69
CA PHE A 56 -8.89 -1.01 7.56
C PHE A 56 -7.78 -2.00 7.93
N ASN A 57 -8.04 -3.29 7.67
CA ASN A 57 -7.08 -4.39 7.70
C ASN A 57 -7.58 -5.51 6.76
N GLY A 58 -7.84 -5.14 5.52
CA GLY A 58 -8.32 -6.08 4.49
C GLY A 58 -7.17 -6.72 3.71
N ASP A 59 -7.40 -7.94 3.28
CA ASP A 59 -6.48 -8.73 2.44
C ASP A 59 -6.37 -8.11 1.05
N VAL A 60 -5.16 -7.71 0.71
CA VAL A 60 -4.74 -7.15 -0.58
C VAL A 60 -3.57 -7.95 -1.19
N SER A 61 -3.36 -9.17 -0.74
CA SER A 61 -2.20 -10.01 -1.11
C SER A 61 -2.21 -10.46 -2.57
N SER A 62 -3.39 -10.53 -3.19
CA SER A 62 -3.58 -10.91 -4.60
C SER A 62 -3.41 -9.75 -5.58
N TRP A 63 -3.26 -8.52 -5.09
CA TRP A 63 -3.23 -7.33 -5.94
C TRP A 63 -1.96 -7.27 -6.78
N ASN A 64 -2.13 -7.28 -8.10
CA ASN A 64 -1.04 -7.00 -9.02
C ASN A 64 -0.84 -5.49 -9.16
N VAL A 65 0.01 -4.92 -8.30
CA VAL A 65 0.42 -3.51 -8.36
C VAL A 65 1.57 -3.25 -9.35
N GLY A 66 1.87 -4.22 -10.22
CA GLY A 66 2.98 -4.13 -11.16
C GLY A 66 2.88 -2.93 -12.08
N ASN A 67 1.69 -2.44 -12.43
CA ASN A 67 1.51 -1.23 -13.25
C ASN A 67 1.37 0.06 -12.44
N ALA A 68 1.45 0.00 -11.11
CA ALA A 68 1.34 1.17 -10.26
C ALA A 68 2.49 2.15 -10.52
N THR A 69 2.12 3.42 -10.62
CA THR A 69 3.05 4.55 -10.74
C THR A 69 2.98 5.46 -9.53
N ASP A 70 1.88 5.44 -8.77
CA ASP A 70 1.71 6.21 -7.53
C ASP A 70 0.94 5.40 -6.48
N LEU A 71 1.58 5.20 -5.33
CA LEU A 71 1.09 4.56 -4.10
C LEU A 71 1.22 5.52 -2.90
N SER A 72 1.47 6.81 -3.15
CA SER A 72 1.75 7.79 -2.11
C SER A 72 0.56 7.94 -1.15
N ASN A 73 0.86 7.98 0.15
CA ASN A 73 -0.11 8.10 1.24
C ASN A 73 -1.24 7.06 1.22
N MET A 74 -1.11 5.93 0.49
CA MET A 74 -2.19 4.96 0.27
C MET A 74 -2.81 4.46 1.58
N PHE A 75 -1.99 4.17 2.60
CA PHE A 75 -2.42 3.70 3.92
C PHE A 75 -2.17 4.72 5.04
N TYR A 76 -1.96 5.99 4.72
CA TYR A 76 -1.66 7.02 5.71
C TYR A 76 -2.73 7.06 6.82
N ASN A 77 -2.32 6.97 8.09
CA ASN A 77 -3.18 6.88 9.28
C ASN A 77 -4.17 5.70 9.28
N CYS A 78 -3.87 4.59 8.59
CA CYS A 78 -4.58 3.33 8.77
C CYS A 78 -4.08 2.59 10.02
N THR A 79 -4.55 3.02 11.19
CA THR A 79 -4.05 2.54 12.48
C THR A 79 -4.17 1.03 12.71
N SER A 80 -5.19 0.38 12.13
CA SER A 80 -5.42 -1.06 12.25
C SER A 80 -4.67 -1.91 11.22
N PHE A 81 -4.03 -1.29 10.22
CA PHE A 81 -3.39 -2.01 9.13
C PHE A 81 -2.09 -2.68 9.58
N LYS A 82 -1.99 -4.00 9.42
CA LYS A 82 -0.81 -4.79 9.81
C LYS A 82 0.23 -4.92 8.70
N GLY A 83 -0.21 -5.02 7.44
CA GLY A 83 0.66 -5.10 6.29
C GLY A 83 1.25 -6.49 5.99
N ASP A 84 0.72 -7.57 6.58
CA ASP A 84 1.11 -8.94 6.23
C ASP A 84 1.01 -9.20 4.71
N ASP A 85 -0.03 -8.63 4.10
CA ASP A 85 -0.45 -8.91 2.72
C ASP A 85 0.36 -8.17 1.65
N VAL A 86 1.08 -7.10 2.00
CA VAL A 86 1.82 -6.29 1.02
C VAL A 86 3.23 -6.81 0.74
N SER A 87 3.70 -7.80 1.51
CA SER A 87 5.03 -8.40 1.37
C SER A 87 5.29 -9.03 0.00
N SER A 88 4.24 -9.46 -0.71
CA SER A 88 4.30 -10.10 -2.03
C SER A 88 4.29 -9.11 -3.21
N TRP A 89 4.07 -7.83 -2.96
CA TRP A 89 3.87 -6.84 -4.01
C TRP A 89 5.15 -6.58 -4.81
N ASN A 90 5.02 -6.57 -6.15
CA ASN A 90 6.09 -6.19 -7.05
C ASN A 90 6.00 -4.71 -7.42
N LEU A 91 6.95 -3.91 -6.92
CA LEU A 91 7.01 -2.45 -7.11
C LEU A 91 8.04 -2.00 -8.17
N SER A 92 8.49 -2.90 -9.04
CA SER A 92 9.53 -2.62 -10.06
C SER A 92 9.23 -1.45 -11.01
N ASN A 93 7.95 -1.05 -11.16
CA ASN A 93 7.58 0.10 -11.98
C ASN A 93 7.62 1.45 -11.24
N ILE A 94 7.75 1.43 -9.91
CA ILE A 94 7.92 2.64 -9.10
C ILE A 94 9.29 3.23 -9.40
N ALA A 95 9.30 4.43 -9.97
CA ALA A 95 10.52 5.07 -10.45
C ALA A 95 11.16 5.99 -9.41
N ARG A 96 10.39 6.50 -8.43
CA ARG A 96 10.85 7.52 -7.49
C ARG A 96 10.31 7.25 -6.09
N ALA A 97 11.07 7.62 -5.06
CA ALA A 97 10.64 7.50 -3.67
C ALA A 97 9.36 8.32 -3.39
N THR A 98 9.16 9.41 -4.13
CA THR A 98 7.93 10.21 -4.08
C THR A 98 6.66 9.41 -4.38
N ASN A 99 6.75 8.34 -5.18
CA ASN A 99 5.61 7.51 -5.55
C ASN A 99 5.17 6.57 -4.41
N VAL A 100 5.96 6.40 -3.35
CA VAL A 100 5.59 5.61 -2.15
C VAL A 100 5.61 6.49 -0.89
N ARG A 101 5.67 7.81 -1.06
CA ARG A 101 5.85 8.75 0.03
C ARG A 101 4.76 8.60 1.10
N ASN A 102 5.18 8.50 2.36
CA ASN A 102 4.33 8.41 3.56
C ASN A 102 3.25 7.30 3.49
N MET A 103 3.46 6.27 2.68
CA MET A 103 2.47 5.22 2.44
C MET A 103 1.97 4.60 3.75
N PHE A 104 2.84 4.43 4.75
CA PHE A 104 2.52 3.83 6.05
C PHE A 104 2.63 4.81 7.23
N TYR A 105 2.71 6.11 6.96
CA TYR A 105 2.79 7.11 8.04
C TYR A 105 1.57 7.02 8.96
N GLY A 106 1.79 6.87 10.26
CA GLY A 106 0.71 6.75 11.25
C GLY A 106 0.02 5.36 11.28
N CYS A 107 0.50 4.37 10.53
CA CYS A 107 0.08 2.98 10.67
C CYS A 107 0.70 2.36 11.93
N THR A 108 0.07 2.58 13.08
CA THR A 108 0.62 2.14 14.38
C THR A 108 0.68 0.62 14.53
N SER A 109 -0.13 -0.14 13.80
CA SER A 109 -0.11 -1.61 13.80
C SER A 109 0.83 -2.23 12.77
N PHE A 110 1.39 -1.45 11.84
CA PHE A 110 2.17 -1.95 10.71
C PHE A 110 3.60 -2.34 11.09
N ASN A 111 4.00 -3.60 10.87
CA ASN A 111 5.38 -4.03 11.14
C ASN A 111 6.27 -3.90 9.89
N ALA A 112 7.38 -3.15 10.01
CA ALA A 112 8.31 -2.91 8.92
C ALA A 112 8.99 -4.19 8.38
N ALA A 113 9.02 -5.28 9.16
CA ALA A 113 9.52 -6.57 8.70
C ALA A 113 8.74 -7.10 7.47
N HIS A 114 7.47 -6.73 7.30
CA HIS A 114 6.65 -7.17 6.16
C HIS A 114 7.14 -6.66 4.81
N ILE A 115 7.94 -5.59 4.79
CA ILE A 115 8.49 -5.00 3.55
C ILE A 115 10.01 -5.14 3.48
N SER A 116 10.60 -5.94 4.35
CA SER A 116 12.06 -6.18 4.38
C SER A 116 12.59 -6.88 3.14
N SER A 117 11.72 -7.63 2.45
CA SER A 117 12.00 -8.30 1.18
C SER A 117 11.75 -7.42 -0.04
N TRP A 118 11.17 -6.23 0.14
CA TRP A 118 11.00 -5.32 -0.97
C TRP A 118 12.39 -4.84 -1.38
N ASP A 119 12.88 -5.36 -2.50
CA ASP A 119 14.00 -4.78 -3.20
C ASP A 119 13.53 -3.46 -3.82
N LEU A 120 13.39 -2.43 -2.98
CA LEU A 120 12.90 -1.09 -3.35
C LEU A 120 13.92 -0.33 -4.22
N VAL A 121 14.68 -1.02 -5.06
CA VAL A 121 15.53 -0.39 -6.06
C VAL A 121 14.62 0.23 -7.10
N LEU A 122 14.33 1.51 -6.91
CA LEU A 122 13.58 2.34 -7.82
C LEU A 122 14.29 2.37 -9.18
N LYS A 123 13.55 2.61 -10.27
CA LYS A 123 14.16 2.85 -11.59
C LYS A 123 15.16 4.02 -11.50
N GLY A 124 16.44 3.70 -11.37
CA GLY A 124 17.50 4.67 -11.08
C GLY A 124 18.51 4.23 -10.01
N GLY A 125 18.35 3.05 -9.39
CA GLY A 125 19.34 2.51 -8.46
C GLY A 125 19.26 3.06 -7.04
N HIS A 126 18.23 3.85 -6.73
CA HIS A 126 17.99 4.36 -5.38
C HIS A 126 17.01 3.46 -4.64
N ALA A 127 17.38 3.00 -3.45
CA ALA A 127 16.45 2.29 -2.57
C ALA A 127 15.49 3.31 -1.92
N ALA A 128 14.17 3.10 -2.00
CA ALA A 128 13.26 3.87 -1.16
C ALA A 128 13.53 3.51 0.31
N THR A 129 13.69 4.53 1.16
CA THR A 129 14.02 4.32 2.57
C THR A 129 12.75 4.09 3.41
N PRO A 130 12.86 3.49 4.61
CA PRO A 130 11.75 3.46 5.56
C PRO A 130 11.20 4.87 5.87
N GLU A 131 12.05 5.89 5.89
CA GLU A 131 11.64 7.28 6.09
C GLU A 131 10.76 7.80 4.93
N ASP A 132 11.09 7.45 3.69
CA ASP A 132 10.26 7.78 2.52
C ASP A 132 8.86 7.17 2.67
N LEU A 133 8.76 5.95 3.21
CA LEU A 133 7.50 5.28 3.48
C LEU A 133 6.76 5.84 4.72
N GLY A 134 7.37 6.76 5.46
CA GLY A 134 6.82 7.36 6.67
C GLY A 134 6.96 6.50 7.93
N ILE A 135 7.93 5.60 7.95
CA ILE A 135 8.23 4.69 9.07
C ILE A 135 9.39 5.29 9.88
N PHE A 136 9.08 6.05 10.94
CA PHE A 136 10.07 6.86 11.66
C PHE A 136 10.64 6.22 12.95
N ASP A 137 9.98 5.21 13.54
CA ASP A 137 10.28 4.76 14.92
C ASP A 137 10.52 3.24 15.07
N ARG A 138 10.99 2.53 14.04
CA ARG A 138 11.18 1.06 14.14
C ARG A 138 12.57 0.64 13.66
N PRO A 139 13.32 -0.15 14.45
CA PRO A 139 14.64 -0.60 14.03
C PRO A 139 14.52 -1.44 12.76
N TRP A 140 15.05 -0.91 11.65
CA TRP A 140 15.17 -1.65 10.40
C TRP A 140 16.45 -2.50 10.48
N THR A 141 16.30 -3.80 10.72
CA THR A 141 17.41 -4.73 10.54
C THR A 141 17.44 -5.16 9.08
N SER A 142 18.13 -4.42 8.22
CA SER A 142 18.57 -5.00 6.96
C SER A 142 19.63 -6.03 7.25
N SER A 143 19.24 -7.30 7.20
CA SER A 143 20.20 -8.33 6.84
C SER A 143 20.43 -8.23 5.34
N SER A 144 21.37 -7.36 4.92
CA SER A 144 22.38 -7.67 3.89
C SER A 144 23.19 -6.42 3.49
N SER A 145 24.48 -6.54 3.76
CA SER A 145 25.60 -6.04 2.94
C SER A 145 26.08 -4.62 3.16
N SER A 146 27.25 -4.58 3.82
CA SER A 146 28.24 -3.52 3.85
C SER A 146 28.24 -2.62 2.62
N CYS A 147 28.12 -1.32 2.85
CA CYS A 147 28.76 -0.31 2.04
C CYS A 147 29.58 0.61 2.94
N CYS A 148 30.91 0.48 2.78
CA CYS A 148 32.03 1.28 3.28
C CYS A 148 32.39 1.15 4.76
#